data_AF-A0A935L3X8-F1
#
_entry.id   AF-A0A935L3X8-F1
#
_cell.length_a   1.000
_cell.length_b   1.000
_cell.length_c   1.000
_cell.angle_alpha   90.00
_cell.angle_beta   90.00
_cell.angle_gamma   90.00
#
_symmetry.space_group_name_H-M   'P 1'
#
loop_
_entity.id
_entity.type
_entity.pdbx_description
1 polymer ?
#
loop_
_entity_poly.entity_id
_entity_poly.type
_entity_poly.pdbx_seq_one_letter_code
_entity_poly.pdbx_strand_id
1 'polypeptide(L)'
;MTTEIRSAALVLTEEQELLRRSVREFATTHFEIAQLRAYRDGEASVAEPLGYSRAHWREMAELGWTGILFPEQYGGLGLGHAELGVVLEELGRRLLPQPLLSTVLLAGNAILRGGSEAQKQAVLPGICAGERVLAFAFQEQGRFAPWQVAMRATRVAEGYRLAGEKRFVLDGHGADQLLVLARTAGNPGERDGLTLFLLDPHTAGIEGVRSSLLDVRNAARIRFADVKVSMSQVVGEVDRAALILDPVFDGAAAGLSAELVGVLSEAFERTLAYRSAASSVR
;
A
#
# COMPACT_ATOMS: atom_id res chain seq x y z
N MET A 1 2.54 -13.42 -31.66
CA MET A 1 2.46 -12.23 -30.80
C MET A 1 3.63 -12.31 -29.85
N THR A 2 4.76 -11.78 -30.29
CA THR A 2 6.06 -11.88 -29.61
C THR A 2 6.06 -10.88 -28.47
N THR A 3 6.06 -11.39 -27.23
CA THR A 3 6.34 -10.57 -26.05
C THR A 3 7.80 -10.16 -26.12
N GLU A 4 8.07 -8.92 -26.55
CA GLU A 4 9.38 -8.32 -26.35
C GLU A 4 9.63 -8.22 -24.86
N ILE A 5 10.49 -9.11 -24.35
CA ILE A 5 11.11 -8.94 -23.05
C ILE A 5 11.99 -7.71 -23.19
N ARG A 6 11.52 -6.54 -22.73
CA ARG A 6 12.38 -5.37 -22.56
C ARG A 6 13.57 -5.82 -21.71
N SER A 7 14.76 -5.77 -22.30
CA SER A 7 16.03 -5.97 -21.60
C SER A 7 16.00 -5.17 -20.30
N ALA A 8 16.09 -5.86 -19.15
CA ALA A 8 16.24 -5.23 -17.84
C ALA A 8 17.62 -4.56 -17.78
N ALA A 9 17.71 -3.32 -18.28
CA ALA A 9 18.90 -2.51 -18.11
C ALA A 9 19.03 -2.19 -16.62
N LEU A 10 20.19 -2.49 -16.03
CA LEU A 10 20.57 -2.05 -14.67
C LEU A 10 20.80 -0.54 -14.58
N VAL A 11 20.65 0.18 -15.70
CA VAL A 11 20.83 1.61 -15.84
C VAL A 11 19.47 2.23 -16.08
N LEU A 12 19.13 3.25 -15.29
CA LEU A 12 17.88 3.99 -15.41
C LEU A 12 17.82 4.70 -16.77
N THR A 13 16.61 4.80 -17.32
CA THR A 13 16.35 5.66 -18.47
C THR A 13 16.42 7.13 -18.08
N GLU A 14 16.51 8.04 -19.05
CA GLU A 14 16.49 9.49 -18.79
C GLU A 14 15.20 9.94 -18.07
N GLU A 15 14.06 9.34 -18.43
CA GLU A 15 12.77 9.58 -17.78
C GLU A 15 12.77 9.10 -16.32
N GLN A 16 13.31 7.90 -16.07
CA GLN A 16 13.47 7.37 -14.71
C GLN A 16 14.46 8.21 -13.88
N GLU A 17 15.50 8.76 -14.50
CA GLU A 17 16.44 9.68 -13.87
C GLU A 17 15.81 11.04 -13.51
N LEU A 18 14.95 11.56 -14.38
CA LEU A 18 14.15 12.75 -14.09
C LEU A 18 13.19 12.50 -12.92
N LEU A 19 12.49 11.37 -12.94
CA LEU A 19 11.61 10.95 -11.85
C LEU A 19 12.39 10.83 -10.53
N ARG A 20 13.53 10.14 -10.54
CA ARG A 20 14.41 9.98 -9.37
C ARG A 20 14.80 11.33 -8.77
N ARG A 21 15.22 12.29 -9.61
CA ARG A 21 15.59 13.64 -9.16
C ARG A 21 14.42 14.39 -8.53
N SER A 22 13.24 14.33 -9.15
CA SER A 22 12.02 14.97 -8.63
C SER A 22 11.63 14.41 -7.26
N VAL A 23 11.65 13.08 -7.09
CA VAL A 23 11.34 12.43 -5.80
C VAL A 23 12.36 12.79 -4.73
N ARG A 24 13.65 12.82 -5.09
CA ARG A 24 14.73 13.21 -4.18
C ARG A 24 14.59 14.64 -3.67
N GLU A 25 14.25 15.58 -4.55
CA GLU A 25 14.05 16.99 -4.20
C GLU A 25 12.85 17.16 -3.26
N PHE A 26 11.73 16.50 -3.56
CA PHE A 26 10.55 16.47 -2.70
C PHE A 26 10.86 15.88 -1.32
N ALA A 27 11.48 14.69 -1.27
CA ALA A 27 11.80 14.03 -0.01
C ALA A 27 12.81 14.83 0.83
N THR A 28 13.69 15.59 0.17
CA THR A 28 14.64 16.48 0.85
C THR A 28 13.95 17.71 1.43
N THR A 29 12.98 18.28 0.71
CA THR A 29 12.27 19.50 1.11
C THR A 29 11.30 19.25 2.27
N HIS A 30 10.60 18.11 2.24
CA HIS A 30 9.47 17.86 3.13
C HIS A 30 9.78 16.99 4.36
N PHE A 31 10.91 16.28 4.36
CA PHE A 31 11.22 15.31 5.42
C PHE A 31 12.61 15.47 5.99
N GLU A 32 12.63 16.14 7.13
CA GLU A 32 13.77 16.23 8.03
C GLU A 32 13.76 15.10 9.05
N ILE A 33 14.95 14.55 9.34
CA ILE A 33 15.11 13.42 10.27
C ILE A 33 14.60 13.76 11.67
N ALA A 34 14.72 15.03 12.07
CA ALA A 34 14.21 15.51 13.35
C ALA A 34 12.70 15.26 13.48
N GLN A 35 11.94 15.45 12.40
CA GLN A 35 10.50 15.23 12.38
C GLN A 35 10.15 13.74 12.53
N LEU A 36 10.89 12.85 11.85
CA LEU A 36 10.72 11.40 12.01
C LEU A 36 11.02 10.92 13.44
N ARG A 37 12.07 11.49 14.06
CA ARG A 37 12.39 11.21 15.47
C ARG A 37 11.29 11.71 16.40
N ALA A 38 10.76 12.90 16.16
CA ALA A 38 9.62 13.43 16.92
C ALA A 38 8.36 12.56 16.78
N TYR A 39 8.10 11.98 15.59
CA TYR A 39 7.03 10.99 15.43
C TYR A 39 7.30 9.72 16.24
N ARG A 40 8.55 9.23 16.24
CA ARG A 40 8.97 8.01 16.96
C ARG A 40 8.89 8.17 18.46
N ASP A 41 9.30 9.33 18.94
CA ASP A 41 9.37 9.65 20.36
C ASP A 41 8.00 10.10 20.89
N GLY A 42 6.96 10.12 20.04
CA GLY A 42 5.58 10.42 20.40
C GLY A 42 5.27 11.91 20.54
N GLU A 43 6.26 12.78 20.34
CA GLU A 43 6.16 14.24 20.45
C GLU A 43 5.33 14.86 19.33
N ALA A 44 5.43 14.31 18.11
CA ALA A 44 4.68 14.78 16.94
C ALA A 44 3.38 14.00 16.67
N SER A 45 3.12 12.89 17.41
CA SER A 45 1.94 12.03 17.23
C SER A 45 0.61 12.76 17.46
N VAL A 46 0.61 13.94 18.06
CA VAL A 46 -0.58 14.76 18.29
C VAL A 46 -0.97 15.57 17.04
N ALA A 47 -0.01 15.93 16.19
CA ALA A 47 -0.24 16.75 15.00
C ALA A 47 -0.69 15.93 13.78
N GLU A 48 -0.22 14.68 13.64
CA GLU A 48 -0.62 13.76 12.56
C GLU A 48 -1.15 12.44 13.13
N PRO A 49 -2.45 12.38 13.53
CA PRO A 49 -3.02 11.19 14.16
C PRO A 49 -3.06 9.96 13.23
N LEU A 50 -2.94 10.18 11.93
CA LEU A 50 -2.94 9.14 10.89
C LEU A 50 -1.58 8.47 10.70
N GLY A 51 -0.49 8.99 11.30
CA GLY A 51 0.87 8.50 11.06
C GLY A 51 1.47 8.85 9.70
N TYR A 52 0.76 9.64 8.89
CA TYR A 52 1.23 10.23 7.65
C TYR A 52 0.50 11.56 7.36
N SER A 53 1.10 12.40 6.51
CA SER A 53 0.54 13.68 6.10
C SER A 53 -0.36 13.53 4.87
N ARG A 54 -1.65 13.89 4.99
CA ARG A 54 -2.57 14.00 3.84
C ARG A 54 -2.20 15.13 2.88
N ALA A 55 -1.49 16.15 3.35
CA ALA A 55 -1.00 17.22 2.47
C ALA A 55 0.10 16.69 1.55
N HIS A 56 1.10 16.00 2.10
CA HIS A 56 2.15 15.37 1.31
C HIS A 56 1.59 14.29 0.37
N TRP A 57 0.57 13.53 0.81
CA TRP A 57 -0.13 12.58 -0.08
C TRP A 57 -0.74 13.25 -1.31
N ARG A 58 -1.40 14.41 -1.14
CA ARG A 58 -1.95 15.19 -2.25
C ARG A 58 -0.88 15.76 -3.16
N GLU A 59 0.21 16.28 -2.61
CA GLU A 59 1.33 16.79 -3.40
C GLU A 59 2.00 15.68 -4.22
N MET A 60 2.17 14.48 -3.64
CA MET A 60 2.63 13.30 -4.38
C MET A 60 1.68 12.90 -5.52
N ALA A 61 0.37 13.11 -5.34
CA ALA A 61 -0.63 12.87 -6.38
C ALA A 61 -0.58 13.94 -7.49
N GLU A 62 -0.37 15.21 -7.15
CA GLU A 62 -0.14 16.30 -8.11
C GLU A 62 1.13 16.05 -8.97
N LEU A 63 2.15 15.42 -8.38
CA LEU A 63 3.35 14.96 -9.08
C LEU A 63 3.14 13.63 -9.85
N GLY A 64 1.94 13.04 -9.75
CA GLY A 64 1.52 11.84 -10.50
C GLY A 64 1.93 10.51 -9.88
N TRP A 65 2.57 10.49 -8.70
CA TRP A 65 3.18 9.27 -8.16
C TRP A 65 2.17 8.25 -7.63
N THR A 66 1.03 8.72 -7.13
CA THR A 66 -0.07 7.85 -6.69
C THR A 66 -0.78 7.17 -7.87
N GLY A 67 -0.62 7.72 -9.09
CA GLY A 67 -1.20 7.24 -10.33
C GLY A 67 -0.30 6.37 -11.21
N ILE A 68 0.97 6.15 -10.84
CA ILE A 68 1.98 5.50 -11.71
C ILE A 68 1.54 4.13 -12.26
N LEU A 69 0.89 3.30 -11.43
CA LEU A 69 0.46 1.97 -11.85
C LEU A 69 -0.87 1.95 -12.61
N PHE A 70 -1.68 2.99 -12.47
CA PHE A 70 -3.04 2.99 -13.00
C PHE A 70 -3.05 3.50 -14.44
N PRO A 71 -3.85 2.89 -15.33
CA PRO A 71 -4.04 3.40 -16.68
C PRO A 71 -4.61 4.83 -16.73
N GLU A 72 -4.31 5.55 -17.82
CA GLU A 72 -4.78 6.93 -18.07
C GLU A 72 -6.30 7.07 -18.02
N GLN A 73 -7.07 6.05 -18.44
CA GLN A 73 -8.53 6.06 -18.38
C GLN A 73 -9.11 6.16 -16.95
N TYR A 74 -8.26 5.98 -15.92
CA TYR A 74 -8.59 6.19 -14.52
C TYR A 74 -7.78 7.34 -13.89
N GLY A 75 -7.18 8.20 -14.71
CA GLY A 75 -6.37 9.35 -14.26
C GLY A 75 -4.94 9.02 -13.84
N GLY A 76 -4.44 7.81 -14.13
CA GLY A 76 -3.07 7.41 -13.83
C GLY A 76 -2.11 7.61 -15.02
N LEU A 77 -0.88 7.10 -14.88
CA LEU A 77 0.19 7.25 -15.88
C LEU A 77 0.54 5.95 -16.61
N GLY A 78 0.12 4.79 -16.09
CA GLY A 78 0.34 3.49 -16.73
C GLY A 78 1.81 3.10 -16.96
N LEU A 79 2.77 3.67 -16.21
CA LEU A 79 4.21 3.46 -16.45
C LEU A 79 4.67 2.07 -15.97
N GLY A 80 4.15 1.63 -14.81
CA GLY A 80 4.39 0.30 -14.27
C GLY A 80 5.27 0.27 -13.02
N HIS A 81 5.70 -0.95 -12.65
CA HIS A 81 6.36 -1.20 -11.37
C HIS A 81 7.81 -0.72 -11.33
N ALA A 82 8.48 -0.57 -12.48
CA ALA A 82 9.85 -0.08 -12.53
C ALA A 82 9.90 1.39 -12.08
N GLU A 83 9.03 2.23 -12.64
CA GLU A 83 8.93 3.66 -12.30
C GLU A 83 8.45 3.86 -10.86
N LEU A 84 7.46 3.07 -10.41
CA LEU A 84 7.06 3.13 -9.00
C LEU A 84 8.20 2.67 -8.07
N GLY A 85 9.01 1.70 -8.50
CA GLY A 85 10.21 1.26 -7.78
C GLY A 85 11.21 2.40 -7.57
N VAL A 86 11.46 3.22 -8.60
CA VAL A 86 12.33 4.42 -8.49
C VAL A 86 11.78 5.39 -7.43
N VAL A 87 10.47 5.63 -7.43
CA VAL A 87 9.84 6.48 -6.39
C VAL A 87 10.05 5.88 -5.00
N LEU A 88 9.72 4.61 -4.82
CA LEU A 88 9.83 3.93 -3.51
C LEU A 88 11.26 3.89 -3.00
N GLU A 89 12.25 3.66 -3.87
CA GLU A 89 13.66 3.69 -3.51
C GLU A 89 14.06 5.06 -2.95
N GLU A 90 13.76 6.15 -3.66
CA GLU A 90 14.11 7.50 -3.21
C GLU A 90 13.35 7.92 -1.94
N LEU A 91 12.07 7.55 -1.81
CA LEU A 91 11.31 7.78 -0.58
C LEU A 91 11.87 6.97 0.60
N GLY A 92 12.35 5.75 0.35
CA GLY A 92 12.99 4.88 1.34
C GLY A 92 14.26 5.49 1.93
N ARG A 93 15.03 6.23 1.13
CA ARG A 93 16.23 6.97 1.60
C ARG A 93 15.91 7.97 2.72
N ARG A 94 14.66 8.42 2.82
CA ARG A 94 14.20 9.38 3.83
C ARG A 94 13.11 8.83 4.74
N LEU A 95 12.80 7.52 4.68
CA LEU A 95 11.79 6.86 5.52
C LEU A 95 10.40 7.53 5.46
N LEU A 96 9.98 8.03 4.30
CA LEU A 96 8.67 8.67 4.17
C LEU A 96 7.54 7.66 4.45
N PRO A 97 6.63 7.92 5.40
CA PRO A 97 5.58 6.97 5.79
C PRO A 97 4.31 7.12 4.93
N GLN A 98 4.44 7.40 3.64
CA GLN A 98 3.29 7.68 2.76
C GLN A 98 2.63 6.36 2.28
N PRO A 99 1.29 6.31 2.16
CA PRO A 99 0.54 5.05 2.01
C PRO A 99 0.58 4.44 0.58
N LEU A 100 1.71 4.54 -0.12
CA LEU A 100 1.87 3.95 -1.46
C LEU A 100 1.76 2.43 -1.44
N LEU A 101 2.29 1.76 -0.41
CA LEU A 101 2.23 0.31 -0.30
C LEU A 101 0.80 -0.19 -0.11
N SER A 102 0.08 0.34 0.89
CA SER A 102 -1.29 -0.05 1.21
C SER A 102 -2.27 0.34 0.11
N THR A 103 -2.15 1.57 -0.41
CA THR A 103 -3.11 2.14 -1.36
C THR A 103 -2.80 1.75 -2.80
N VAL A 104 -1.57 1.93 -3.27
CA VAL A 104 -1.24 1.78 -4.70
C VAL A 104 -0.82 0.34 -5.03
N LEU A 105 0.21 -0.18 -4.37
CA LEU A 105 0.76 -1.51 -4.66
C LEU A 105 -0.19 -2.65 -4.30
N LEU A 106 -0.94 -2.50 -3.19
CA LEU A 106 -1.85 -3.53 -2.67
C LEU A 106 -3.30 -3.30 -3.09
N ALA A 107 -4.04 -2.43 -2.39
CA ALA A 107 -5.50 -2.35 -2.55
C ALA A 107 -5.91 -1.86 -3.95
N GLY A 108 -5.32 -0.76 -4.43
CA GLY A 108 -5.60 -0.19 -5.74
C GLY A 108 -5.21 -1.13 -6.88
N ASN A 109 -4.04 -1.77 -6.81
CA ASN A 109 -3.60 -2.76 -7.82
C ASN A 109 -4.53 -3.98 -7.85
N ALA A 110 -5.01 -4.46 -6.69
CA ALA A 110 -6.00 -5.54 -6.64
C ALA A 110 -7.34 -5.13 -7.27
N ILE A 111 -7.80 -3.89 -7.06
CA ILE A 111 -9.01 -3.34 -7.69
C ILE A 111 -8.80 -3.16 -9.20
N LEU A 112 -7.63 -2.66 -9.64
CA LEU A 112 -7.30 -2.54 -11.05
C LEU A 112 -7.40 -3.89 -11.78
N ARG A 113 -6.93 -4.96 -11.12
CA ARG A 113 -6.88 -6.31 -11.70
C ARG A 113 -8.19 -7.07 -11.60
N GLY A 114 -8.90 -6.95 -10.47
CA GLY A 114 -10.06 -7.76 -10.15
C GLY A 114 -11.39 -7.02 -10.13
N GLY A 115 -11.39 -5.69 -10.00
CA GLY A 115 -12.61 -4.91 -9.90
C GLY A 115 -13.45 -4.95 -11.17
N SER A 116 -14.76 -4.73 -11.02
CA SER A 116 -15.60 -4.37 -12.16
C SER A 116 -15.24 -2.97 -12.66
N GLU A 117 -15.60 -2.63 -13.90
CA GLU A 117 -15.35 -1.27 -14.42
C GLU A 117 -16.02 -0.19 -13.56
N ALA A 118 -17.20 -0.46 -13.00
CA ALA A 118 -17.85 0.45 -12.07
C ALA A 118 -17.02 0.67 -10.79
N GLN A 119 -16.42 -0.39 -10.23
CA GLN A 119 -15.54 -0.28 -9.06
C GLN A 119 -14.25 0.46 -9.38
N LYS A 120 -13.62 0.18 -10.53
CA LYS A 120 -12.40 0.87 -10.96
C LYS A 120 -12.64 2.37 -11.13
N GLN A 121 -13.70 2.76 -11.82
CA GLN A 121 -14.06 4.16 -12.04
C GLN A 121 -14.46 4.89 -10.75
N ALA A 122 -15.05 4.18 -9.78
CA ALA A 122 -15.42 4.78 -8.49
C ALA A 122 -14.24 5.01 -7.54
N VAL A 123 -13.13 4.26 -7.72
CA VAL A 123 -12.03 4.21 -6.73
C VAL A 123 -10.74 4.80 -7.28
N LEU A 124 -10.27 4.31 -8.43
CA LEU A 124 -8.92 4.59 -8.92
C LEU A 124 -8.67 6.08 -9.20
N PRO A 125 -9.62 6.86 -9.80
CA PRO A 125 -9.43 8.29 -9.99
C PRO A 125 -9.18 9.05 -8.68
N GLY A 126 -9.87 8.67 -7.59
CA GLY A 126 -9.68 9.29 -6.28
C GLY A 126 -8.31 8.97 -5.66
N ILE A 127 -7.71 7.82 -6.00
CA ILE A 127 -6.32 7.51 -5.60
C ILE A 127 -5.34 8.38 -6.41
N CYS A 128 -5.52 8.43 -7.75
CA CYS A 128 -4.70 9.23 -8.64
C CYS A 128 -4.73 10.73 -8.29
N ALA A 129 -5.86 11.24 -7.81
CA ALA A 129 -6.02 12.63 -7.38
C ALA A 129 -5.57 12.91 -5.93
N GLY A 130 -5.13 11.89 -5.19
CA GLY A 130 -4.73 12.05 -3.78
C GLY A 130 -5.89 12.29 -2.81
N GLU A 131 -7.12 12.00 -3.23
CA GLU A 131 -8.34 12.18 -2.44
C GLU A 131 -8.64 10.96 -1.57
N ARG A 132 -8.19 9.78 -2.01
CA ARG A 132 -8.47 8.49 -1.34
C ARG A 132 -7.19 7.77 -0.93
N VAL A 133 -7.19 7.28 0.29
CA VAL A 133 -6.25 6.31 0.84
C VAL A 133 -7.00 5.02 1.12
N LEU A 134 -6.46 3.89 0.65
CA LEU A 134 -7.05 2.58 0.84
C LEU A 134 -6.14 1.73 1.71
N ALA A 135 -6.75 0.83 2.48
CA ALA A 135 -6.02 -0.19 3.21
C ALA A 135 -6.47 -1.60 2.78
N PHE A 136 -5.54 -2.54 2.77
CA PHE A 136 -5.81 -3.94 2.46
C PHE A 136 -5.76 -4.82 3.71
N ALA A 137 -6.93 -5.27 4.16
CA ALA A 137 -7.11 -6.10 5.33
C ALA A 137 -7.12 -7.60 4.96
N PHE A 138 -5.93 -8.17 4.82
CA PHE A 138 -5.77 -9.61 4.49
C PHE A 138 -5.14 -10.43 5.62
N GLN A 139 -4.19 -9.87 6.37
CA GLN A 139 -3.40 -10.62 7.35
C GLN A 139 -4.16 -10.88 8.66
N GLU A 140 -3.98 -12.08 9.23
CA GLU A 140 -4.62 -12.52 10.48
C GLU A 140 -3.59 -12.98 11.54
N GLN A 141 -2.35 -13.23 11.13
CA GLN A 141 -1.27 -13.77 11.95
C GLN A 141 -0.11 -12.76 12.03
N GLY A 142 0.86 -13.02 12.91
CA GLY A 142 2.06 -12.19 13.07
C GLY A 142 3.15 -12.38 12.00
N ARG A 143 2.88 -13.19 10.96
CA ARG A 143 3.80 -13.43 9.84
C ARG A 143 3.04 -13.30 8.53
N PHE A 144 3.75 -12.93 7.47
CA PHE A 144 3.21 -12.92 6.13
C PHE A 144 2.81 -14.34 5.70
N ALA A 145 1.50 -14.57 5.63
CA ALA A 145 0.90 -15.83 5.22
C ALA A 145 -0.44 -15.52 4.54
N PRO A 146 -0.41 -14.94 3.33
CA PRO A 146 -1.60 -14.34 2.69
C PRO A 146 -2.72 -15.34 2.42
N TRP A 147 -2.42 -16.63 2.36
CA TRP A 147 -3.37 -17.71 2.07
C TRP A 147 -3.94 -18.37 3.33
N GLN A 148 -3.38 -18.09 4.51
CA GLN A 148 -3.83 -18.64 5.80
C GLN A 148 -5.06 -17.92 6.39
N VAL A 149 -5.79 -17.16 5.56
CA VAL A 149 -7.01 -16.46 5.92
C VAL A 149 -8.08 -17.44 6.40
N ALA A 150 -8.51 -17.25 7.65
CA ALA A 150 -9.56 -18.03 8.31
C ALA A 150 -10.86 -17.25 8.53
N MET A 151 -10.81 -15.91 8.49
CA MET A 151 -12.00 -15.05 8.55
C MET A 151 -13.02 -15.50 7.49
N ARG A 152 -14.27 -15.73 7.91
CA ARG A 152 -15.32 -16.25 7.04
C ARG A 152 -16.22 -15.15 6.50
N ALA A 153 -16.61 -15.31 5.25
CA ALA A 153 -17.72 -14.62 4.61
C ALA A 153 -18.82 -15.64 4.32
N THR A 154 -19.86 -15.70 5.15
CA THR A 154 -20.95 -16.68 5.01
C THR A 154 -22.01 -16.13 4.08
N ARG A 155 -22.44 -16.92 3.08
CA ARG A 155 -23.50 -16.54 2.15
C ARG A 155 -24.82 -16.28 2.90
N VAL A 156 -25.47 -15.17 2.56
CA VAL A 156 -26.82 -14.81 2.98
C VAL A 156 -27.64 -14.41 1.74
N ALA A 157 -28.94 -14.13 1.90
CA ALA A 157 -29.85 -13.90 0.78
C ALA A 157 -29.35 -12.83 -0.22
N GLU A 158 -28.81 -11.71 0.28
CA GLU A 158 -28.42 -10.55 -0.55
C GLU A 158 -26.90 -10.37 -0.71
N GLY A 159 -26.10 -11.36 -0.28
CA GLY A 159 -24.64 -11.28 -0.35
C GLY A 159 -23.96 -12.14 0.71
N TYR A 160 -23.14 -11.52 1.55
CA TYR A 160 -22.37 -12.21 2.58
C TYR A 160 -22.46 -11.51 3.94
N ARG A 161 -22.10 -12.27 4.97
CA ARG A 161 -21.85 -11.78 6.33
C ARG A 161 -20.42 -12.10 6.73
N LEU A 162 -19.66 -11.08 7.06
CA LEU A 162 -18.24 -11.18 7.40
C LEU A 162 -18.06 -11.17 8.91
N ALA A 163 -17.34 -12.17 9.41
CA ALA A 163 -17.03 -12.29 10.84
C ALA A 163 -15.58 -12.74 11.04
N GLY A 164 -14.82 -11.97 11.80
CA GLY A 164 -13.43 -12.26 12.11
C GLY A 164 -12.62 -11.02 12.48
N GLU A 165 -11.30 -11.14 12.41
CA GLU A 165 -10.37 -10.07 12.75
C GLU A 165 -9.21 -10.06 11.75
N LYS A 166 -8.81 -8.86 11.34
CA LYS A 166 -7.60 -8.61 10.57
C LYS A 166 -6.59 -7.86 11.43
N ARG A 167 -5.32 -8.20 11.27
CA ARG A 167 -4.19 -7.66 12.04
C ARG A 167 -3.18 -7.05 11.10
N PHE A 168 -2.44 -6.05 11.58
CA PHE A 168 -1.40 -5.37 10.82
C PHE A 168 -1.92 -4.79 9.49
N VAL A 169 -3.15 -4.25 9.52
CA VAL A 169 -3.74 -3.58 8.36
C VAL A 169 -3.04 -2.22 8.21
N LEU A 170 -2.03 -2.16 7.35
CA LEU A 170 -1.27 -0.93 7.09
C LEU A 170 -2.21 0.18 6.63
N ASP A 171 -2.07 1.34 7.25
CA ASP A 171 -2.88 2.54 7.05
C ASP A 171 -4.39 2.33 7.28
N GLY A 172 -4.79 1.21 7.88
CA GLY A 172 -6.19 0.87 8.12
C GLY A 172 -6.89 1.81 9.11
N HIS A 173 -6.13 2.55 9.92
CA HIS A 173 -6.68 3.60 10.76
C HIS A 173 -6.75 4.91 9.95
N GLY A 174 -7.96 5.30 9.55
CA GLY A 174 -8.18 6.51 8.75
C GLY A 174 -8.05 6.32 7.24
N ALA A 175 -8.01 5.07 6.77
CA ALA A 175 -8.28 4.73 5.38
C ALA A 175 -9.70 5.16 4.99
N ASP A 176 -9.87 5.66 3.77
CA ASP A 176 -11.15 6.05 3.21
C ASP A 176 -11.97 4.83 2.74
N GLN A 177 -11.29 3.74 2.35
CA GLN A 177 -11.91 2.46 2.01
C GLN A 177 -11.05 1.27 2.44
N LEU A 178 -11.72 0.15 2.76
CA LEU A 178 -11.07 -1.12 3.10
C LEU A 178 -11.30 -2.15 2.00
N LEU A 179 -10.22 -2.67 1.43
CA LEU A 179 -10.27 -3.94 0.72
C LEU A 179 -10.09 -5.06 1.75
N VAL A 180 -10.99 -6.03 1.79
CA VAL A 180 -10.98 -7.10 2.80
C VAL A 180 -10.93 -8.46 2.11
N LEU A 181 -9.97 -9.29 2.50
CA LEU A 181 -9.88 -10.67 2.03
C LEU A 181 -10.53 -11.61 3.05
N ALA A 182 -11.56 -12.35 2.64
CA ALA A 182 -12.22 -13.33 3.50
C ALA A 182 -12.48 -14.63 2.75
N ARG A 183 -12.69 -15.70 3.53
CA ARG A 183 -12.92 -17.04 3.04
C ARG A 183 -14.41 -17.31 2.86
N THR A 184 -14.82 -17.51 1.62
CA THR A 184 -16.18 -17.88 1.21
C THR A 184 -16.36 -19.39 1.10
N ALA A 185 -15.28 -20.15 0.85
CA ALA A 185 -15.26 -21.61 0.80
C ALA A 185 -13.90 -22.21 1.23
N GLY A 186 -13.86 -23.52 1.45
CA GLY A 186 -12.61 -24.23 1.78
C GLY A 186 -12.06 -23.96 3.18
N ASN A 187 -10.77 -24.26 3.36
CA ASN A 187 -10.04 -24.16 4.64
C ASN A 187 -8.85 -23.19 4.57
N PRO A 188 -8.40 -22.62 5.70
CA PRO A 188 -7.18 -21.81 5.75
C PRO A 188 -5.98 -22.54 5.12
N GLY A 189 -5.23 -21.83 4.28
CA GLY A 189 -4.10 -22.37 3.52
C GLY A 189 -4.46 -22.82 2.11
N GLU A 190 -5.74 -23.07 1.82
CA GLU A 190 -6.20 -23.33 0.46
C GLU A 190 -6.24 -22.04 -0.37
N ARG A 191 -5.80 -22.15 -1.62
CA ARG A 191 -5.73 -21.01 -2.57
C ARG A 191 -7.11 -20.60 -3.06
N ASP A 192 -7.95 -21.58 -3.38
CA ASP A 192 -9.34 -21.36 -3.73
C ASP A 192 -10.18 -21.09 -2.48
N GLY A 193 -11.36 -20.50 -2.68
CA GLY A 193 -12.29 -20.19 -1.60
C GLY A 193 -12.07 -18.81 -0.95
N LEU A 194 -11.19 -17.99 -1.52
CA LEU A 194 -10.93 -16.62 -1.07
C LEU A 194 -11.65 -15.61 -1.95
N THR A 195 -12.25 -14.59 -1.33
CA THR A 195 -13.00 -13.52 -2.01
C THR A 195 -12.60 -12.15 -1.44
N LEU A 196 -12.49 -11.16 -2.32
CA LEU A 196 -12.22 -9.77 -1.96
C LEU A 196 -13.53 -8.98 -1.82
N PHE A 197 -13.58 -8.10 -0.82
CA PHE A 197 -14.71 -7.23 -0.53
C PHE A 197 -14.26 -5.78 -0.37
N LEU A 198 -14.88 -4.83 -1.07
CA LEU A 198 -14.64 -3.40 -0.92
C LEU A 198 -15.67 -2.78 0.01
N LEU A 199 -15.22 -2.33 1.18
CA LEU A 199 -16.08 -1.88 2.27
C LEU A 199 -15.76 -0.44 2.68
N ASP A 200 -16.80 0.26 3.14
CA ASP A 200 -16.66 1.50 3.90
C ASP A 200 -16.21 1.14 5.34
N PRO A 201 -15.09 1.68 5.85
CA PRO A 201 -14.63 1.45 7.22
C PRO A 201 -15.67 1.82 8.31
N HIS A 202 -16.64 2.66 7.99
CA HIS A 202 -17.74 3.06 8.89
C HIS A 202 -18.97 2.14 8.80
N THR A 203 -18.93 1.07 8.01
CA THR A 203 -20.01 0.09 7.95
C THR A 203 -20.26 -0.52 9.34
N ALA A 204 -21.52 -0.62 9.73
CA ALA A 204 -21.90 -1.19 11.02
C ALA A 204 -21.28 -2.58 11.24
N GLY A 205 -20.67 -2.77 12.43
CA GLY A 205 -19.97 -4.00 12.79
C GLY A 205 -18.47 -4.01 12.46
N ILE A 206 -17.94 -2.96 11.81
CA ILE A 206 -16.50 -2.76 11.65
C ILE A 206 -15.97 -1.91 12.81
N GLU A 207 -14.96 -2.43 13.51
CA GLU A 207 -14.28 -1.72 14.59
C GLU A 207 -12.77 -1.78 14.38
N GLY A 208 -12.13 -0.61 14.25
CA GLY A 208 -10.69 -0.48 14.06
C GLY A 208 -9.98 0.08 15.28
N VAL A 209 -8.93 -0.59 15.75
CA VAL A 209 -8.03 -0.08 16.79
C VAL A 209 -6.65 0.16 16.18
N ARG A 210 -6.19 1.41 16.27
CA ARG A 210 -4.84 1.78 15.82
C ARG A 210 -3.79 0.98 16.59
N SER A 211 -2.78 0.50 15.87
CA SER A 211 -1.59 -0.13 16.40
C SER A 211 -0.39 0.65 15.89
N SER A 212 0.45 1.13 16.80
CA SER A 212 1.71 1.78 16.42
C SER A 212 2.78 0.73 16.12
N LEU A 213 3.48 0.89 15.00
CA LEU A 213 4.64 0.07 14.66
C LEU A 213 5.94 0.73 15.15
N LEU A 214 7.04 -0.04 15.17
CA LEU A 214 8.35 0.44 15.63
C LEU A 214 8.86 1.64 14.83
N ASP A 215 8.53 1.66 13.54
CA ASP A 215 8.89 2.69 12.56
C ASP A 215 7.81 3.77 12.42
N VAL A 216 6.94 3.92 13.43
CA VAL A 216 5.82 4.90 13.53
C VAL A 216 4.73 4.80 12.49
N ARG A 217 4.86 3.88 11.54
CA ARG A 217 3.84 3.67 10.54
C ARG A 217 2.53 3.26 11.18
N ASN A 218 1.47 3.68 10.51
CA ASN A 218 0.12 3.42 10.94
C ASN A 218 -0.30 2.01 10.56
N ALA A 219 -0.79 1.26 11.53
CA ALA A 219 -1.46 0.00 11.28
C ALA A 219 -2.73 -0.09 12.14
N ALA A 220 -3.63 -0.99 11.77
CA ALA A 220 -4.82 -1.26 12.55
C ALA A 220 -5.04 -2.76 12.78
N ARG A 221 -5.65 -3.06 13.93
CA ARG A 221 -6.42 -4.29 14.12
C ARG A 221 -7.87 -3.96 13.84
N ILE A 222 -8.47 -4.67 12.89
CA ILE A 222 -9.85 -4.41 12.46
C ILE A 222 -10.69 -5.66 12.73
N ARG A 223 -11.71 -5.51 13.57
CA ARG A 223 -12.68 -6.54 13.88
C ARG A 223 -13.92 -6.34 13.02
N PHE A 224 -14.47 -7.46 12.55
CA PHE A 224 -15.70 -7.53 11.79
C PHE A 224 -16.69 -8.39 12.57
N ALA A 225 -17.78 -7.77 13.04
CA ALA A 225 -18.84 -8.42 13.78
C ALA A 225 -20.10 -8.49 12.91
N ASP A 226 -20.26 -9.60 12.19
CA ASP A 226 -21.44 -9.88 11.37
C ASP A 226 -21.76 -8.78 10.33
N VAL A 227 -20.71 -8.23 9.71
CA VAL A 227 -20.81 -7.15 8.73
C VAL A 227 -21.51 -7.66 7.48
N LYS A 228 -22.66 -7.08 7.15
CA LYS A 228 -23.42 -7.41 5.95
C LYS A 228 -22.80 -6.74 4.73
N VAL A 229 -22.59 -7.50 3.68
CA VAL A 229 -22.02 -7.00 2.42
C VAL A 229 -22.86 -7.50 1.26
N SER A 230 -23.13 -6.62 0.30
CA SER A 230 -23.88 -6.96 -0.91
C SER A 230 -22.96 -7.59 -1.97
N MET A 231 -23.56 -8.20 -2.98
CA MET A 231 -22.81 -8.73 -4.12
C MET A 231 -22.04 -7.64 -4.90
N SER A 232 -22.50 -6.38 -4.89
CA SER A 232 -21.80 -5.27 -5.57
C SER A 232 -20.50 -4.86 -4.88
N GLN A 233 -20.31 -5.29 -3.62
CA GLN A 233 -19.09 -5.06 -2.86
C GLN A 233 -18.05 -6.17 -3.08
N VAL A 234 -18.40 -7.26 -3.77
CA VAL A 234 -17.45 -8.31 -4.16
C VAL A 234 -16.55 -7.78 -5.27
N VAL A 235 -15.24 -7.94 -5.10
CA VAL A 235 -14.21 -7.56 -6.09
C VAL A 235 -13.69 -8.84 -6.74
N GLY A 236 -13.83 -8.93 -8.06
CA GLY A 236 -13.44 -10.13 -8.82
C GLY A 236 -14.44 -11.27 -8.72
N GLU A 237 -13.97 -12.45 -9.10
CA GLU A 237 -14.76 -13.68 -9.04
C GLU A 237 -14.70 -14.27 -7.62
N VAL A 238 -15.87 -14.70 -7.12
CA VAL A 238 -16.00 -15.38 -5.83
C VAL A 238 -15.10 -16.62 -5.81
N ASP A 239 -14.44 -16.88 -4.68
CA ASP A 239 -13.53 -18.00 -4.44
C ASP A 239 -12.19 -17.95 -5.21
N ARG A 240 -11.97 -16.94 -6.06
CA ARG A 240 -10.81 -16.87 -6.98
C ARG A 240 -9.89 -15.67 -6.73
N ALA A 241 -9.95 -15.06 -5.55
CA ALA A 241 -9.12 -13.90 -5.21
C ALA A 241 -7.61 -14.16 -5.31
N ALA A 242 -7.16 -15.40 -5.09
CA ALA A 242 -5.74 -15.73 -5.19
C ALA A 242 -5.12 -15.44 -6.56
N LEU A 243 -5.89 -15.60 -7.65
CA LEU A 243 -5.44 -15.29 -9.02
C LEU A 243 -5.19 -13.80 -9.24
N ILE A 244 -5.99 -12.95 -8.58
CA ILE A 244 -5.80 -11.49 -8.59
C ILE A 244 -4.60 -11.11 -7.74
N LEU A 245 -4.44 -11.77 -6.58
CA LEU A 245 -3.50 -11.36 -5.54
C LEU A 245 -2.06 -11.83 -5.76
N ASP A 246 -1.83 -12.92 -6.49
CA ASP A 246 -0.46 -13.37 -6.83
C ASP A 246 0.39 -12.24 -7.42
N PRO A 247 0.02 -11.65 -8.57
CA PRO A 247 0.82 -10.58 -9.16
C PRO A 247 0.82 -9.29 -8.32
N VAL A 248 -0.19 -9.09 -7.45
CA VAL A 248 -0.24 -7.95 -6.53
C VAL A 248 0.81 -8.10 -5.43
N PHE A 249 0.91 -9.28 -4.82
CA PHE A 249 1.91 -9.56 -3.79
C PHE A 249 3.32 -9.59 -4.36
N ASP A 250 3.52 -10.13 -5.57
CA ASP A 250 4.82 -10.08 -6.25
C ASP A 250 5.27 -8.63 -6.50
N GLY A 251 4.36 -7.79 -7.03
CA GLY A 251 4.64 -6.37 -7.25
C GLY A 251 4.89 -5.60 -5.95
N ALA A 252 4.13 -5.89 -4.90
CA ALA A 252 4.31 -5.28 -3.59
C ALA A 252 5.64 -5.70 -2.93
N ALA A 253 6.05 -6.96 -3.07
CA ALA A 253 7.34 -7.45 -2.59
C ALA A 253 8.51 -6.78 -3.33
N ALA A 254 8.39 -6.59 -4.66
CA ALA A 254 9.38 -5.85 -5.44
C ALA A 254 9.46 -4.38 -5.02
N GLY A 255 8.32 -3.71 -4.82
CA GLY A 255 8.28 -2.32 -4.36
C GLY A 255 8.86 -2.12 -2.96
N LEU A 256 8.53 -3.01 -2.02
CA LEU A 256 9.14 -3.03 -0.69
C LEU A 256 10.66 -3.25 -0.75
N SER A 257 11.11 -4.11 -1.68
CA SER A 257 12.55 -4.33 -1.88
C SER A 257 13.25 -3.08 -2.39
N ALA A 258 12.63 -2.32 -3.30
CA ALA A 258 13.15 -1.03 -3.78
C ALA A 258 13.24 -0.01 -2.64
N GLU A 259 12.20 0.09 -1.81
CA GLU A 259 12.22 0.95 -0.61
C GLU A 259 13.39 0.59 0.33
N LEU A 260 13.60 -0.70 0.59
CA LEU A 260 14.71 -1.19 1.42
C LEU A 260 16.09 -0.90 0.81
N VAL A 261 16.23 -0.97 -0.51
CA VAL A 261 17.47 -0.55 -1.20
C VAL A 261 17.75 0.92 -0.94
N GLY A 262 16.73 1.78 -0.98
CA GLY A 262 16.83 3.18 -0.61
C GLY A 262 17.34 3.38 0.83
N VAL A 263 16.71 2.70 1.79
CA VAL A 263 17.10 2.75 3.21
C VAL A 263 18.58 2.35 3.39
N LEU A 264 18.98 1.23 2.78
CA LEU A 264 20.35 0.72 2.88
C LEU A 264 21.37 1.64 2.24
N SER A 265 21.05 2.23 1.08
CA SER A 265 21.92 3.15 0.37
C SER A 265 22.19 4.41 1.19
N GLU A 266 21.14 5.00 1.78
CA GLU A 266 21.30 6.15 2.66
C GLU A 266 22.13 5.81 3.91
N ALA A 267 21.86 4.68 4.56
CA ALA A 267 22.62 4.26 5.74
C ALA A 267 24.11 4.05 5.42
N PHE A 268 24.40 3.46 4.27
CA PHE A 268 25.77 3.25 3.79
C PHE A 268 26.48 4.58 3.50
N GLU A 269 25.85 5.48 2.74
CA GLU A 269 26.42 6.79 2.40
C GLU A 269 26.70 7.64 3.64
N ARG A 270 25.78 7.65 4.62
CA ARG A 270 26.00 8.32 5.92
C ARG A 270 27.20 7.76 6.66
N THR A 271 27.37 6.44 6.63
CA THR A 271 28.50 5.76 7.28
C THR A 271 29.82 6.15 6.62
N LEU A 272 29.85 6.24 5.29
CA LEU A 272 31.03 6.72 4.57
C LEU A 272 31.35 8.18 4.87
N ALA A 273 30.34 9.06 4.86
CA ALA A 273 30.51 10.48 5.18
C ALA A 273 31.09 10.67 6.59
N TYR A 274 30.60 9.92 7.58
CA TYR A 274 31.13 9.93 8.93
C TYR A 274 32.61 9.54 8.99
N ARG A 275 33.00 8.47 8.29
CA ARG A 275 34.40 8.02 8.23
C ARG A 275 35.32 9.07 7.60
N SER A 276 34.91 9.67 6.49
CA SER A 276 35.69 10.70 5.79
C SER A 276 35.88 11.94 6.65
N ALA A 277 34.83 12.39 7.35
CA ALA A 277 34.90 13.52 8.27
C ALA A 277 35.78 13.24 9.50
N ALA A 278 35.84 12.00 9.98
CA ALA A 278 36.70 11.62 11.09
C ALA A 278 38.19 11.54 10.71
N SER A 279 38.51 11.23 9.45
CA SER A 279 39.89 11.18 8.95
C SER A 279 40.52 12.55 8.68
N SER A 280 39.73 13.60 8.47
CA SER A 280 40.20 14.98 8.23
C SER A 280 40.46 15.78 9.50
N VAL A 281 40.23 15.20 10.68
CA VAL A 281 40.49 15.80 12.02
C VAL A 281 41.78 15.23 12.65
N ARG A 282 42.57 14.44 11.91
CA ARG A 282 43.91 13.99 12.28
C ARG A 282 44.95 14.55 11.34
#